data_AF-E2B409-F1
#
_entry.id   AF-E2B409-F1
#
_cell.length_a   1.000
_cell.length_b   1.000
_cell.length_c   1.000
_cell.angle_alpha   90.00
_cell.angle_beta   90.00
_cell.angle_gamma   90.00
#
_symmetry.space_group_name_H-M   'P 1'
#
loop_
_entity.id
_entity.type
_entity.pdbx_description
1 polymer ?
#
loop_
_entity_poly.entity_id
_entity_poly.type
_entity_poly.pdbx_seq_one_letter_code
_entity_poly.pdbx_strand_id
1 'polypeptide(L)'
;VWFQHGDPAHFSLQARNTLSDVFTDRWIGRRGTIECPSRSADLTPLDFFYWGYLKTKVYETRSENLEELWEKIVNVSNSITPDFLTNEIETF
;
A
#
# COMPACT_ATOMS: atom_id res chain seq x y z
N VAL A 1 -6.27 -0.43 14.43
CA VAL A 1 -5.63 -0.25 13.09
C VAL A 1 -6.74 -0.03 12.08
N TRP A 2 -6.62 0.98 11.22
CA TRP A 2 -7.55 1.27 10.12
C TRP A 2 -6.96 0.72 8.80
N PHE A 3 -7.80 0.19 7.92
CA PHE A 3 -7.39 -0.25 6.59
C PHE A 3 -7.84 0.75 5.52
N GLN A 4 -6.97 1.12 4.58
CA GLN A 4 -7.34 2.03 3.48
C GLN A 4 -7.44 1.26 2.16
N HIS A 5 -8.57 1.45 1.47
CA HIS A 5 -8.89 0.84 0.19
C HIS A 5 -9.08 1.93 -0.87
N GLY A 6 -8.00 2.24 -1.59
CA GLY A 6 -7.90 3.40 -2.48
C GLY A 6 -8.30 3.18 -3.95
N ASP A 7 -8.53 1.93 -4.38
CA ASP A 7 -8.77 1.63 -5.81
C ASP A 7 -10.28 1.54 -6.16
N PRO A 8 -10.77 2.39 -7.10
CA PRO A 8 -12.14 2.30 -7.62
C PRO A 8 -12.53 0.95 -8.23
N ALA A 9 -11.57 0.13 -8.68
CA ALA A 9 -11.81 -1.14 -9.36
C ALA A 9 -12.50 -2.20 -8.47
N HIS A 10 -12.35 -2.10 -7.15
CA HIS A 10 -12.89 -3.06 -6.19
C HIS A 10 -14.07 -2.47 -5.39
N PHE A 11 -15.08 -1.95 -6.09
CA PHE A 11 -16.26 -1.30 -5.48
C PHE A 11 -17.47 -2.23 -5.27
N SER A 12 -17.31 -3.54 -5.47
CA SER A 12 -18.42 -4.49 -5.33
C SER A 12 -18.98 -4.52 -3.91
N LEU A 13 -20.28 -4.79 -3.76
CA LEU A 13 -20.90 -4.95 -2.43
C LEU A 13 -20.22 -6.08 -1.64
N GLN A 14 -19.86 -7.17 -2.32
CA GLN A 14 -19.19 -8.30 -1.70
C GLN A 14 -17.84 -7.90 -1.10
N ALA A 15 -17.01 -7.15 -1.84
CA ALA A 15 -15.75 -6.64 -1.32
C ALA A 15 -15.96 -5.76 -0.08
N ARG A 16 -16.96 -4.87 -0.11
CA ARG A 16 -17.28 -3.97 1.01
C ARG A 16 -17.75 -4.74 2.25
N ASN A 17 -18.61 -5.74 2.08
CA ASN A 17 -19.06 -6.57 3.20
C ASN A 17 -17.88 -7.33 3.82
N THR A 18 -17.02 -7.93 2.99
CA THR A 18 -15.81 -8.60 3.48
C THR A 18 -14.88 -7.64 4.22
N LEU A 19 -14.69 -6.41 3.74
CA LEU A 19 -13.89 -5.40 4.43
C LEU A 19 -14.49 -4.99 5.77
N SER A 20 -15.81 -4.80 5.83
CA SER A 20 -16.53 -4.53 7.08
C SER A 20 -16.40 -5.67 8.08
N ASP A 21 -16.51 -6.92 7.65
CA ASP A 21 -16.38 -8.09 8.51
C ASP A 21 -14.95 -8.27 9.03
N VAL A 22 -13.96 -8.22 8.14
CA VAL A 22 -12.54 -8.46 8.46
C VAL A 22 -11.96 -7.34 9.33
N PHE A 23 -12.29 -6.08 9.02
CA PHE A 23 -11.73 -4.92 9.72
C PHE A 23 -12.67 -4.35 10.79
N THR A 24 -13.81 -4.99 11.05
CA THR A 24 -14.81 -4.55 12.03
C THR A 24 -15.24 -3.10 11.79
N ASP A 25 -15.63 -2.81 10.55
CA ASP A 25 -15.98 -1.45 10.07
C ASP A 25 -14.86 -0.40 10.22
N ARG A 26 -13.61 -0.79 10.50
CA ARG A 26 -12.46 0.14 10.54
C ARG A 26 -11.71 0.18 9.23
N TRP A 27 -12.40 0.53 8.15
CA TRP A 27 -11.79 0.72 6.84
C TRP A 27 -12.27 2.00 6.14
N ILE A 28 -11.36 2.59 5.37
CA ILE A 28 -11.52 3.85 4.63
C ILE A 28 -11.56 3.49 3.15
N GLY A 29 -12.56 3.98 2.43
CA GLY A 29 -12.73 3.64 1.01
C GLY A 29 -14.04 4.15 0.46
N ARG A 30 -14.28 3.95 -0.84
CA ARG A 30 -15.51 4.43 -1.49
C ARG A 30 -16.73 3.70 -0.90
N ARG A 31 -17.64 4.44 -0.25
CA ARG A 31 -18.77 3.90 0.55
C ARG A 31 -18.34 2.96 1.69
N GLY A 32 -17.16 3.19 2.27
CA GLY A 32 -16.76 2.61 3.55
C GLY A 32 -17.19 3.48 4.73
N THR A 33 -16.77 3.10 5.94
CA THR A 33 -17.08 3.84 7.18
C THR A 33 -16.60 5.29 7.14
N ILE A 34 -15.45 5.50 6.51
CA ILE A 34 -14.95 6.83 6.15
C ILE A 34 -14.81 6.84 4.63
N GLU A 35 -15.50 7.76 3.96
CA GLU A 35 -15.34 7.93 2.51
C GLU A 35 -13.98 8.52 2.19
N CYS A 36 -13.25 7.86 1.30
CA CYS A 36 -11.97 8.33 0.80
C CYS A 36 -12.18 9.57 -0.08
N PRO A 37 -11.43 10.67 0.11
CA PRO A 37 -11.47 11.81 -0.80
C PRO A 37 -11.18 11.41 -2.26
N SER A 38 -11.65 12.20 -3.22
CA SER A 38 -11.27 11.97 -4.62
C SER A 38 -9.76 12.17 -4.79
N ARG A 39 -9.06 11.18 -5.37
CA ARG A 39 -7.61 11.19 -5.65
C ARG A 39 -6.67 11.15 -4.43
N SER A 40 -7.11 10.65 -3.29
CA SER A 40 -6.26 10.43 -2.11
C SER A 40 -5.40 9.17 -2.17
N ALA A 41 -4.97 8.75 -3.36
CA ALA A 41 -4.00 7.66 -3.51
C ALA A 41 -2.69 8.03 -2.80
N ASP A 42 -2.30 9.30 -2.82
CA ASP A 42 -1.02 9.77 -2.26
C ASP A 42 -1.04 9.97 -0.73
N LEU A 43 -2.14 9.67 -0.03
CA LEU A 43 -2.25 9.92 1.41
C LEU A 43 -1.79 8.75 2.29
N THR A 44 -1.42 7.61 1.70
CA THR A 44 -0.85 6.51 2.49
C THR A 44 0.67 6.52 2.41
N PRO A 45 1.39 6.23 3.52
CA PRO A 45 2.83 6.00 3.47
C PRO A 45 3.21 4.87 2.49
N LEU A 46 2.28 3.94 2.23
CA LEU A 46 2.49 2.87 1.27
C LEU A 46 2.58 3.40 -0.17
N ASP A 47 1.65 4.27 -0.55
CA ASP A 47 1.54 4.82 -1.90
C ASP A 47 2.51 5.99 -2.14
N PHE A 48 2.68 6.86 -1.14
CA PHE A 48 3.61 7.98 -1.24
C PHE A 48 5.08 7.52 -1.26
N PHE A 49 5.44 6.61 -0.35
CA PHE A 49 6.84 6.26 -0.12
C PHE A 49 7.17 4.82 -0.54
N TYR A 50 6.51 3.84 0.06
CA TYR A 50 6.92 2.44 -0.05
C TYR A 50 6.98 1.94 -1.49
N TRP A 51 5.90 2.15 -2.28
CA TRP A 51 5.87 1.71 -3.67
C TRP A 51 6.86 2.45 -4.56
N GLY A 52 7.13 3.74 -4.29
CA GLY A 52 8.14 4.52 -4.99
C GLY A 52 9.54 3.99 -4.72
N TYR A 53 9.91 3.89 -3.44
CA TYR A 53 11.20 3.38 -2.99
C TYR A 53 11.46 1.94 -3.47
N LEU A 54 10.47 1.06 -3.32
CA LEU A 54 10.58 -0.34 -3.72
C LEU A 54 10.80 -0.47 -5.22
N LYS A 55 10.06 0.28 -6.05
CA LYS A 55 10.29 0.30 -7.50
C LYS A 55 11.69 0.79 -7.85
N THR A 56 12.14 1.89 -7.23
CA THR A 56 13.47 2.42 -7.48
C THR A 56 14.53 1.36 -7.21
N LYS A 57 14.48 0.68 -6.05
CA LYS A 57 15.47 -0.31 -5.65
C LYS A 57 15.40 -1.61 -6.45
N VAL A 58 14.20 -2.12 -6.71
CA VAL A 58 14.01 -3.38 -7.46
C VAL A 58 14.48 -3.22 -8.92
N TYR A 59 14.26 -2.05 -9.52
CA TYR A 59 14.63 -1.77 -10.91
C TYR A 59 15.98 -1.06 -11.09
N GLU A 60 16.77 -0.87 -10.02
CA GLU A 60 18.17 -0.40 -10.12
C GLU A 60 19.01 -1.29 -11.04
N THR A 61 18.70 -2.59 -11.06
CA THR A 61 19.31 -3.57 -11.97
C THR A 61 18.23 -4.37 -12.69
N ARG A 62 18.46 -4.69 -13.97
CA ARG A 62 17.55 -5.54 -14.73
C ARG A 62 17.58 -6.96 -14.17
N SER A 63 16.41 -7.53 -13.88
CA SER A 63 16.28 -8.95 -13.61
C SER A 63 16.16 -9.76 -14.90
N GLU A 64 16.77 -10.94 -14.94
CA GLU A 64 16.77 -11.84 -16.10
C GLU A 64 15.53 -12.73 -16.14
N ASN A 65 14.93 -13.02 -14.98
CA ASN A 65 13.76 -13.88 -14.86
C ASN A 65 12.85 -13.46 -13.69
N LEU A 66 11.71 -14.16 -13.57
CA LEU A 66 10.69 -13.86 -12.54
C LEU A 66 11.16 -14.20 -11.12
N GLU A 67 12.00 -15.22 -10.95
CA GLU A 67 12.50 -15.65 -9.64
C GLU A 67 13.44 -14.58 -9.06
N GLU A 68 14.38 -14.09 -9.85
CA GLU A 68 15.28 -13.00 -9.46
C GLU A 68 14.50 -11.71 -9.15
N LEU A 69 13.46 -11.40 -9.94
CA LEU A 69 12.59 -10.25 -9.65
C LEU A 69 11.87 -10.43 -8.31
N TRP A 70 11.35 -11.62 -8.03
CA TRP A 70 10.71 -11.94 -6.76
C TRP A 70 11.69 -11.81 -5.58
N GLU A 71 12.89 -12.37 -5.69
CA GLU A 71 13.91 -12.26 -4.66
C GLU A 71 14.30 -10.80 -4.41
N LYS A 72 14.45 -9.98 -5.44
CA LYS A 72 14.72 -8.55 -5.28
C LYS A 72 13.60 -7.84 -4.54
N ILE A 73 12.34 -8.09 -4.90
CA ILE A 73 11.18 -7.50 -4.22
C ILE A 73 11.19 -7.86 -2.73
N VAL A 74 11.39 -9.14 -2.40
CA VAL A 74 11.42 -9.62 -1.01
C VAL A 74 12.60 -9.02 -0.24
N ASN A 75 13.80 -9.01 -0.82
CA ASN A 75 15.00 -8.48 -0.17
C ASN A 75 14.89 -6.97 0.11
N VAL A 76 14.42 -6.20 -0.88
CA VAL A 76 14.18 -4.75 -0.71
C VAL A 76 13.09 -4.52 0.34
N SER A 77 11.98 -5.24 0.27
CA SER A 77 10.89 -5.16 1.25
C SER A 77 11.39 -5.42 2.68
N ASN A 78 12.22 -6.44 2.88
CA ASN A 78 12.76 -6.79 4.19
C ASN A 78 13.79 -5.77 4.72
N SER A 79 14.38 -4.96 3.84
CA SER A 79 15.30 -3.88 4.24
C SER A 79 14.59 -2.62 4.75
N ILE A 80 13.28 -2.49 4.47
CA ILE A 80 12.47 -1.34 4.91
C ILE A 80 12.06 -1.58 6.36
N THR A 81 12.74 -0.93 7.30
CA THR A 81 12.42 -1.03 8.72
C THR A 81 11.26 -0.10 9.10
N PRO A 82 10.55 -0.36 10.21
CA PRO A 82 9.55 0.56 10.74
C PRO A 82 10.10 1.97 10.99
N ASP A 83 11.34 2.07 11.49
CA ASP A 83 12.01 3.35 11.75
C ASP A 83 12.23 4.17 10.48
N PHE A 84 12.53 3.48 9.37
CA PHE A 84 12.70 4.10 8.05
C PHE A 84 11.37 4.70 7.56
N LEU A 85 10.24 4.03 7.82
CA LEU A 85 8.91 4.53 7.48
C LEU A 85 8.49 5.70 8.37
N THR A 86 8.78 5.66 9.68
CA THR A 86 8.44 6.77 10.58
C THR A 86 9.23 8.03 10.29
N ASN A 87 10.54 7.92 9.99
CA ASN A 87 11.36 9.08 9.65
C ASN A 87 10.88 9.79 8.37
N GLU A 88 10.39 9.05 7.38
CA GLU A 88 9.88 9.59 6.11
C GLU A 88 8.45 10.16 6.24
N ILE A 89 7.67 9.70 7.21
CA ILE A 89 6.37 10.30 7.54
C ILE A 89 6.57 11.61 8.30
N GLU A 90 7.58 11.71 9.17
CA GLU A 90 7.89 12.93 9.93
C GLU A 90 8.48 14.06 9.07
N THR A 91 9.02 13.74 7.89
CA THR A 91 9.53 14.74 6.93
C THR A 91 8.48 15.32 6.00
N PHE A 92 7.22 14.85 6.10
CA PHE A 92 6.03 15.37 5.39
C PHE A 92 5.24 16.37 6.22
#